data_AF-A0A318EXP8-F1
#
_entry.id   AF-A0A318EXP8-F1
#
_cell.length_a   1.000
_cell.length_b   1.000
_cell.length_c   1.000
_cell.angle_alpha   90.00
_cell.angle_beta   90.00
_cell.angle_gamma   90.00
#
_symmetry.space_group_name_H-M   'P 1'
#
loop_
_entity.id
_entity.type
_entity.pdbx_description
1 polymer ?
#
loop_
_entity_poly.entity_id
_entity_poly.type
_entity_poly.pdbx_seq_one_letter_code
_entity_poly.pdbx_strand_id
1 'polypeptide(L)'
;MADLEQNTEVGQISVIGDKELIKNPEFFINQTLQFQELMMMYDCAIKEVKTKLEVLNAELSVRYKRNPIEFISSRIKKPVSIAKKLQKKGKIISVDSIEETLSDVAGVRVICSFVDDIYEIASMLVRQDDIALVEQKDYINEPKLNGYRSLHLIIEIPVFFSDQKKMMRVEVQIRTIAMDFWASLEHQLRYKHVINNEEEITKELKECADIIAATDVRMLSIRNKIQENTNEEDFLDKMEKFDLSSFY
;
A
#
# COMPACT_ATOMS: atom_id res chain seq x y z
N MET A 1 -32.41 -23.68 -53.20
CA MET A 1 -31.75 -24.62 -52.29
C MET A 1 -30.78 -23.80 -51.47
N ALA A 2 -31.10 -23.59 -50.19
CA ALA A 2 -30.48 -22.57 -49.34
C ALA A 2 -29.15 -23.06 -48.71
N ASP A 3 -28.11 -22.27 -48.93
CA ASP A 3 -27.12 -21.71 -47.99
C ASP A 3 -26.82 -22.41 -46.64
N LEU A 4 -25.51 -22.70 -46.48
CA LEU A 4 -24.59 -22.27 -45.40
C LEU A 4 -25.05 -22.37 -43.93
N GLU A 5 -24.35 -23.18 -43.11
CA GLU A 5 -23.26 -22.71 -42.23
C GLU A 5 -22.79 -23.81 -41.24
N GLN A 6 -21.46 -23.90 -41.10
CA GLN A 6 -20.78 -24.62 -40.04
C GLN A 6 -21.06 -23.94 -38.69
N ASN A 7 -21.28 -24.71 -37.62
CA ASN A 7 -21.02 -24.19 -36.28
C ASN A 7 -20.43 -25.27 -35.36
N THR A 8 -19.19 -24.95 -34.98
CA THR A 8 -18.26 -25.57 -34.05
C THR A 8 -18.87 -25.69 -32.64
N GLU A 9 -18.57 -26.82 -31.97
CA GLU A 9 -18.86 -27.05 -30.56
C GLU A 9 -18.27 -25.94 -29.67
N VAL A 10 -19.13 -25.16 -29.04
CA VAL A 10 -18.76 -24.29 -27.91
C VAL A 10 -19.19 -25.00 -26.64
N GLY A 11 -18.21 -25.29 -25.79
CA GLY A 11 -18.37 -25.99 -24.52
C GLY A 11 -19.46 -25.37 -23.64
N GLN A 12 -20.23 -26.27 -23.01
CA GLN A 12 -21.28 -25.96 -22.05
C GLN A 12 -20.79 -24.99 -20.96
N ILE A 13 -21.23 -23.74 -21.05
CA ILE A 13 -21.23 -22.81 -19.94
C ILE A 13 -22.38 -23.24 -19.03
N SER A 14 -22.11 -24.02 -17.98
CA SER A 14 -23.04 -24.16 -16.87
C SER A 14 -23.00 -22.85 -16.07
N VAL A 15 -23.80 -21.88 -16.52
CA VAL A 15 -24.24 -20.78 -15.66
C VAL A 15 -24.97 -21.43 -14.50
N ILE A 16 -24.31 -21.54 -13.34
CA ILE A 16 -24.96 -21.93 -12.09
C ILE A 16 -26.02 -20.84 -11.85
N GLY A 17 -27.27 -21.19 -12.17
CA GLY A 17 -28.37 -20.26 -12.12
C GLY A 17 -28.59 -19.77 -10.69
N ASP A 18 -29.03 -18.51 -10.58
CA ASP A 18 -29.37 -17.75 -9.37
C ASP A 18 -30.35 -18.44 -8.38
N LYS A 19 -30.78 -19.68 -8.63
CA LYS A 19 -31.68 -20.48 -7.80
C LYS A 19 -31.00 -21.56 -6.94
N GLU A 20 -29.70 -21.83 -7.10
CA GLU A 20 -29.02 -22.87 -6.28
C GLU A 20 -28.34 -22.36 -5.02
N LEU A 21 -28.02 -21.07 -4.92
CA LEU A 21 -27.41 -20.50 -3.70
C LEU A 21 -28.31 -20.58 -2.46
N ILE A 22 -29.62 -20.79 -2.62
CA ILE A 22 -30.62 -20.77 -1.54
C ILE A 22 -31.02 -22.21 -1.08
N LYS A 23 -30.42 -23.27 -1.65
CA LYS A 23 -30.86 -24.66 -1.36
C LYS A 23 -30.29 -25.27 -0.08
N ASN A 24 -29.27 -24.67 0.54
CA ASN A 24 -28.69 -25.20 1.78
C ASN A 24 -28.27 -24.07 2.74
N PRO A 25 -29.11 -23.74 3.73
CA PRO A 25 -28.81 -22.71 4.74
C PRO A 25 -27.51 -22.95 5.50
N GLU A 26 -27.16 -24.22 5.81
CA GLU A 26 -25.93 -24.55 6.54
C GLU A 26 -24.68 -24.24 5.72
N PHE A 27 -24.71 -24.54 4.41
CA PHE A 27 -23.60 -24.22 3.51
C PHE A 27 -23.36 -22.71 3.42
N PHE A 28 -24.42 -21.92 3.27
CA PHE A 28 -24.33 -20.46 3.22
C PHE A 28 -23.79 -19.87 4.54
N ILE A 29 -24.28 -20.38 5.67
CA ILE A 29 -23.81 -19.97 7.00
C ILE A 29 -22.32 -20.32 7.17
N ASN A 30 -21.91 -21.52 6.79
CA ASN A 30 -20.51 -21.96 6.90
C ASN A 30 -19.57 -21.06 6.07
N GLN A 31 -19.90 -20.80 4.81
CA GLN A 31 -19.11 -19.88 3.98
C GLN A 31 -19.04 -18.46 4.55
N THR A 32 -20.14 -17.98 5.14
CA THR A 32 -20.18 -16.67 5.78
C THR A 32 -19.26 -16.61 6.99
N LEU A 33 -19.25 -17.67 7.82
CA LEU A 33 -18.37 -17.77 8.99
C LEU A 33 -16.90 -17.82 8.57
N GLN A 34 -16.54 -18.67 7.61
CA GLN A 34 -15.17 -18.76 7.09
C GLN A 34 -14.69 -17.43 6.53
N PHE A 35 -15.56 -16.69 5.82
CA PHE A 35 -15.23 -15.37 5.32
C PHE A 35 -15.01 -14.36 6.45
N GLN A 36 -15.86 -14.38 7.49
CA GLN A 36 -15.69 -13.51 8.66
C GLN A 36 -14.38 -13.81 9.41
N GLU A 37 -14.06 -15.09 9.60
CA GLU A 37 -12.79 -15.52 10.18
C GLU A 37 -11.61 -15.01 9.36
N LEU A 38 -11.64 -15.18 8.03
CA LEU A 38 -10.58 -14.68 7.16
C LEU A 38 -10.43 -13.15 7.26
N MET A 39 -11.53 -12.39 7.29
CA MET A 39 -11.46 -10.93 7.46
C MET A 39 -10.87 -10.53 8.82
N MET A 40 -11.20 -11.26 9.89
CA MET A 40 -10.59 -11.07 11.21
C MET A 40 -9.08 -11.36 11.14
N MET A 41 -8.65 -12.40 10.44
CA MET A 41 -7.22 -12.73 10.29
C MET A 41 -6.46 -11.61 9.58
N TYR A 42 -7.05 -11.02 8.53
CA TYR A 42 -6.48 -9.83 7.88
C TYR A 42 -6.43 -8.60 8.79
N ASP A 43 -7.43 -8.41 9.68
CA ASP A 43 -7.38 -7.33 10.69
C ASP A 43 -6.22 -7.53 11.67
N CYS A 44 -5.99 -8.76 12.13
CA CYS A 44 -4.85 -9.10 12.97
C CYS A 44 -3.52 -8.84 12.25
N ALA A 45 -3.40 -9.23 10.98
CA ALA A 45 -2.21 -8.94 10.18
C ALA A 45 -1.94 -7.43 10.04
N ILE A 46 -2.99 -6.61 9.89
CA ILE A 46 -2.87 -5.15 9.88
C ILE A 46 -2.32 -4.64 11.21
N LYS A 47 -2.80 -5.16 12.35
CA LYS A 47 -2.32 -4.75 13.68
C LYS A 47 -0.83 -5.03 13.85
N GLU A 48 -0.38 -6.24 13.48
CA GLU A 48 1.04 -6.62 13.55
C GLU A 48 1.93 -5.68 12.73
N VAL A 49 1.57 -5.43 11.46
CA VAL A 49 2.33 -4.52 10.59
C VAL A 49 2.31 -3.10 11.12
N LYS A 50 1.17 -2.62 11.61
CA LYS A 50 1.03 -1.28 12.20
C LYS A 50 1.93 -1.11 13.43
N THR A 51 1.93 -2.08 14.35
CA THR A 51 2.79 -2.04 15.54
C THR A 51 4.27 -2.03 15.16
N LYS A 52 4.69 -2.85 14.19
CA LYS A 52 6.07 -2.83 13.69
C LYS A 52 6.46 -1.45 13.13
N LEU A 53 5.60 -0.82 12.35
CA LEU A 53 5.83 0.53 11.82
C LEU A 53 5.87 1.60 12.92
N GLU A 54 5.01 1.51 13.93
CA GLU A 54 5.02 2.41 15.09
C GLU A 54 6.31 2.28 15.90
N VAL A 55 6.82 1.06 16.09
CA VAL A 55 8.12 0.80 16.73
C VAL A 55 9.26 1.42 15.92
N LEU A 56 9.27 1.25 14.60
CA LEU A 56 10.27 1.87 13.73
C LEU A 56 10.23 3.40 13.82
N ASN A 57 9.04 4.01 13.84
CA ASN A 57 8.90 5.46 14.00
C ASN A 57 9.44 5.94 15.35
N ALA A 58 9.13 5.22 16.44
CA ALA A 58 9.61 5.54 17.78
C ALA A 58 11.14 5.40 17.89
N GLU A 59 11.72 4.37 17.27
CA GLU A 59 13.18 4.19 17.22
C GLU A 59 13.86 5.36 16.51
N LEU A 60 13.34 5.77 15.34
CA LEU A 60 13.91 6.86 14.56
C LEU A 60 13.80 8.21 15.28
N SER A 61 12.69 8.42 16.00
CA SER A 61 12.48 9.58 16.87
C SER A 61 13.60 9.72 17.90
N VAL A 62 13.95 8.63 18.58
CA VAL A 62 14.96 8.63 19.64
C VAL A 62 16.38 8.71 19.07
N ARG A 63 16.69 7.91 18.04
CA ARG A 63 18.07 7.78 17.51
C ARG A 63 18.50 8.97 16.65
N TYR A 64 17.58 9.53 15.88
CA TYR A 64 17.89 10.56 14.88
C TYR A 64 17.18 11.88 15.13
N LYS A 65 16.46 12.02 16.25
CA LYS A 65 15.69 13.22 16.61
C LYS A 65 14.75 13.69 15.49
N ARG A 66 14.22 12.74 14.70
CA ARG A 66 13.26 13.00 13.62
C ARG A 66 12.14 11.97 13.62
N ASN A 67 10.94 12.39 13.22
CA ASN A 67 9.78 11.52 13.05
C ASN A 67 9.48 11.39 11.56
N PRO A 68 10.02 10.37 10.88
CA PRO A 68 9.85 10.22 9.42
C PRO A 68 8.43 9.82 9.03
N ILE A 69 7.63 9.27 9.94
CA ILE A 69 6.23 8.91 9.70
C ILE A 69 5.33 9.94 10.38
N GLU A 70 4.51 10.61 9.57
CA GLU A 70 3.50 11.58 10.00
C GLU A 70 2.24 10.87 10.50
N PHE A 71 1.76 9.87 9.74
CA PHE A 71 0.64 9.04 10.16
C PHE A 71 0.60 7.69 9.46
N ILE A 72 -0.01 6.72 10.14
CA ILE A 72 -0.28 5.38 9.63
C ILE A 72 -1.79 5.19 9.61
N SER A 73 -2.32 4.79 8.46
CA SER A 73 -3.72 4.40 8.31
C SER A 73 -3.81 2.98 7.77
N SER A 74 -4.93 2.31 8.03
CA SER A 74 -5.16 0.96 7.55
C SER A 74 -6.60 0.78 7.09
N ARG A 75 -6.81 -0.24 6.25
CA ARG A 75 -8.14 -0.64 5.82
C ARG A 75 -8.17 -2.12 5.45
N ILE A 76 -9.33 -2.72 5.63
CA ILE A 76 -9.69 -4.00 5.01
C ILE A 76 -10.53 -3.70 3.76
N LYS A 77 -10.24 -4.42 2.69
CA LYS A 77 -10.99 -4.28 1.44
C LYS A 77 -12.44 -4.69 1.65
N LYS A 78 -13.38 -3.88 1.17
CA LYS A 78 -14.81 -4.18 1.30
C LYS A 78 -15.16 -5.49 0.58
N PRO A 79 -16.06 -6.34 1.14
CA PRO A 79 -16.44 -7.61 0.53
C PRO A 79 -16.87 -7.51 -0.93
N VAL A 80 -17.67 -6.50 -1.27
CA VAL A 80 -18.11 -6.24 -2.66
C VAL A 80 -16.91 -5.96 -3.58
N SER A 81 -15.89 -5.25 -3.10
CA SER A 81 -14.68 -4.97 -3.87
C SER A 81 -13.77 -6.20 -4.00
N ILE A 82 -13.77 -7.10 -3.02
CA ILE A 82 -13.10 -8.41 -3.11
C ILE A 82 -13.76 -9.25 -4.21
N ALA A 83 -15.08 -9.42 -4.15
CA ALA A 83 -15.85 -10.18 -5.14
C ALA A 83 -15.64 -9.67 -6.57
N LYS A 84 -15.76 -8.34 -6.78
CA LYS A 84 -15.50 -7.72 -8.10
C LYS A 84 -14.07 -7.97 -8.60
N LYS A 85 -13.08 -7.96 -7.70
CA LYS A 85 -11.68 -8.18 -8.07
C LYS A 85 -11.40 -9.64 -8.45
N LEU A 86 -12.02 -10.60 -7.76
CA LEU A 86 -11.96 -12.01 -8.13
C LEU A 86 -12.64 -12.28 -9.48
N GLN A 87 -13.83 -11.74 -9.68
CA GLN A 87 -14.54 -11.85 -10.96
C GLN A 87 -13.74 -11.27 -12.13
N LYS A 88 -13.13 -10.09 -11.96
CA LYS A 88 -12.25 -9.50 -12.98
C LYS A 88 -11.04 -10.37 -13.31
N LYS A 89 -10.58 -11.18 -12.35
CA LYS A 89 -9.50 -12.16 -12.52
C LYS A 89 -9.98 -13.54 -12.99
N GLY A 90 -11.27 -13.71 -13.28
CA GLY A 90 -11.87 -14.98 -13.69
C GLY A 90 -11.85 -16.05 -12.60
N LYS A 91 -11.78 -15.66 -11.32
CA LYS A 91 -11.77 -16.57 -10.17
C LYS A 91 -13.15 -16.71 -9.54
N ILE A 92 -13.39 -17.89 -8.98
CA ILE A 92 -14.58 -18.18 -8.19
C ILE A 92 -14.53 -17.33 -6.91
N ILE A 93 -15.70 -16.93 -6.39
CA ILE A 93 -15.77 -16.23 -5.12
C ILE A 93 -15.76 -17.28 -4.00
N SER A 94 -14.59 -17.54 -3.43
CA SER A 94 -14.38 -18.42 -2.28
C SER A 94 -13.29 -17.87 -1.38
N VAL A 95 -13.23 -18.33 -0.12
CA VAL A 95 -12.17 -18.00 0.84
C VAL A 95 -10.81 -18.37 0.27
N ASP A 96 -10.65 -19.59 -0.25
CA ASP A 96 -9.41 -20.05 -0.88
C ASP A 96 -8.96 -19.12 -2.02
N SER A 97 -9.91 -18.73 -2.89
CA SER A 97 -9.61 -17.83 -4.01
C SER A 97 -9.16 -16.45 -3.55
N ILE A 98 -9.68 -15.95 -2.43
CA ILE A 98 -9.25 -14.69 -1.83
C ILE A 98 -7.77 -14.80 -1.42
N GLU A 99 -7.44 -15.82 -0.64
CA GLU A 99 -6.09 -16.00 -0.08
C GLU A 99 -5.04 -16.22 -1.17
N GLU A 100 -5.32 -17.07 -2.15
CA GLU A 100 -4.39 -17.40 -3.22
C GLU A 100 -4.16 -16.22 -4.18
N THR A 101 -5.20 -15.43 -4.44
CA THR A 101 -5.22 -14.50 -5.59
C THR A 101 -5.06 -13.03 -5.21
N LEU A 102 -5.47 -12.62 -4.01
CA LEU A 102 -5.54 -11.20 -3.62
C LEU A 102 -4.45 -10.83 -2.61
N SER A 103 -3.64 -9.85 -2.98
CA SER A 103 -2.56 -9.34 -2.13
C SER A 103 -2.94 -8.06 -1.36
N ASP A 104 -4.07 -7.43 -1.69
CA ASP A 104 -4.51 -6.11 -1.17
C ASP A 104 -5.82 -6.19 -0.37
N VAL A 105 -6.06 -7.34 0.30
CA VAL A 105 -7.20 -7.49 1.22
C VAL A 105 -6.95 -6.68 2.49
N ALA A 106 -5.79 -6.89 3.11
CA ALA A 106 -5.24 -6.02 4.14
C ALA A 106 -4.37 -4.93 3.50
N GLY A 107 -4.67 -3.67 3.78
CA GLY A 107 -3.89 -2.53 3.30
C GLY A 107 -3.46 -1.63 4.45
N VAL A 108 -2.16 -1.33 4.50
CA VAL A 108 -1.57 -0.32 5.40
C VAL A 108 -1.01 0.80 4.54
N ARG A 109 -1.25 2.05 4.95
CA ARG A 109 -0.71 3.24 4.31
C ARG A 109 0.13 4.01 5.32
N VAL A 110 1.36 4.29 4.92
CA VAL A 110 2.35 5.04 5.71
C VAL A 110 2.62 6.34 4.99
N ILE A 111 2.36 7.46 5.66
CA ILE A 111 2.65 8.79 5.13
C ILE A 111 3.90 9.33 5.81
N CYS A 112 4.91 9.58 4.99
CA CYS A 112 6.20 10.09 5.39
C CYS A 112 6.33 11.59 5.08
N SER A 113 7.22 12.26 5.79
CA SER A 113 7.50 13.67 5.59
C SER A 113 8.27 13.91 4.28
N PHE A 114 9.28 13.09 3.98
CA PHE A 114 10.12 13.23 2.79
C PHE A 114 10.24 11.94 1.97
N VAL A 115 10.75 12.07 0.74
CA VAL A 115 10.86 10.95 -0.22
C VAL A 115 11.89 9.91 0.23
N ASP A 116 12.97 10.31 0.88
CA ASP A 116 14.00 9.37 1.35
C ASP A 116 13.57 8.58 2.59
N ASP A 117 12.76 9.19 3.47
CA ASP A 117 12.11 8.52 4.59
C ASP A 117 11.28 7.31 4.12
N ILE A 118 10.66 7.38 2.93
CA ILE A 118 9.91 6.26 2.33
C ILE A 118 10.79 5.03 2.17
N TYR A 119 11.97 5.21 1.56
CA TYR A 119 12.89 4.11 1.26
C TYR A 119 13.56 3.59 2.53
N GLU A 120 13.84 4.48 3.48
CA GLU A 120 14.39 4.09 4.77
C GLU A 120 13.41 3.20 5.56
N ILE A 121 12.16 3.64 5.71
CA ILE A 121 11.11 2.86 6.38
C ILE A 121 10.86 1.54 5.66
N ALA A 122 10.79 1.55 4.33
CA ALA A 122 10.64 0.33 3.53
C ALA A 122 11.78 -0.67 3.80
N SER A 123 13.02 -0.18 3.79
CA SER A 123 14.20 -1.00 4.04
C SER A 123 14.22 -1.53 5.47
N MET A 124 13.89 -0.71 6.47
CA MET A 124 13.81 -1.14 7.88
C MET A 124 12.73 -2.20 8.10
N LEU A 125 11.57 -2.05 7.47
CA LEU A 125 10.48 -3.01 7.60
C LEU A 125 10.83 -4.36 6.97
N VAL A 126 11.35 -4.36 5.74
CA VAL A 126 11.70 -5.60 5.01
C VAL A 126 12.91 -6.33 5.60
N ARG A 127 13.77 -5.64 6.36
CA ARG A 127 14.91 -6.26 7.05
C ARG A 127 14.54 -7.06 8.30
N GLN A 128 13.30 -6.95 8.80
CA GLN A 128 12.86 -7.75 9.94
C GLN A 128 12.82 -9.23 9.56
N ASP A 129 13.28 -10.09 10.47
CA ASP A 129 13.49 -11.52 10.23
C ASP A 129 12.20 -12.32 10.02
N ASP A 130 11.07 -11.78 10.47
CA ASP A 130 9.74 -12.36 10.33
C ASP A 130 8.91 -11.75 9.18
N ILE A 131 9.47 -10.84 8.39
CA ILE A 131 8.81 -10.26 7.22
C ILE A 131 9.40 -10.83 5.93
N ALA A 132 8.55 -11.39 5.08
CA ALA A 132 8.92 -11.81 3.74
C ALA A 132 8.40 -10.80 2.70
N LEU A 133 9.28 -10.21 1.90
CA LEU A 133 8.88 -9.37 0.76
C LEU A 133 8.49 -10.27 -0.42
N VAL A 134 7.22 -10.20 -0.82
CA VAL A 134 6.67 -10.94 -1.97
C VAL A 134 6.83 -10.16 -3.27
N GLU A 135 6.53 -8.86 -3.24
CA GLU A 135 6.56 -8.01 -4.42
C GLU A 135 6.82 -6.55 -4.02
N GLN A 136 7.65 -5.85 -4.79
CA GLN A 136 7.87 -4.41 -4.65
C GLN A 136 7.50 -3.70 -5.96
N LYS A 137 6.67 -2.65 -5.89
CA LYS A 137 6.31 -1.79 -7.02
C LYS A 137 6.68 -0.37 -6.69
N ASP A 138 7.71 0.13 -7.35
CA ASP A 138 8.22 1.47 -7.13
C ASP A 138 7.63 2.46 -8.13
N TYR A 139 6.43 2.96 -7.82
CA TYR A 139 5.81 4.01 -8.64
C TYR A 139 6.37 5.41 -8.35
N ILE A 140 7.35 5.55 -7.46
CA ILE A 140 8.04 6.83 -7.26
C ILE A 140 9.11 6.97 -8.34
N ASN A 141 9.92 5.92 -8.52
CA ASN A 141 10.93 5.85 -9.58
C ASN A 141 10.32 5.61 -10.96
N GLU A 142 9.29 4.76 -11.05
CA GLU A 142 8.57 4.47 -12.30
C GLU A 142 7.08 4.84 -12.19
N PRO A 143 6.71 6.13 -12.25
CA PRO A 143 5.33 6.58 -12.12
C PRO A 143 4.40 5.95 -13.15
N LYS A 144 3.13 5.75 -12.77
CA LYS A 144 2.12 5.34 -13.75
C LYS A 144 1.87 6.44 -14.77
N LEU A 145 1.30 6.06 -15.91
CA LEU A 145 0.97 6.99 -17.00
C LEU A 145 0.12 8.19 -16.56
N ASN A 146 -0.77 8.00 -15.57
CA ASN A 146 -1.62 9.07 -15.03
C ASN A 146 -0.89 9.98 -14.02
N GLY A 147 0.39 9.77 -13.72
CA GLY A 147 1.16 10.55 -12.75
C GLY A 147 1.14 9.99 -11.33
N TYR A 148 0.47 8.87 -11.09
CA TYR A 148 0.42 8.24 -9.77
C TYR A 148 1.79 7.80 -9.27
N ARG A 149 2.12 8.18 -8.02
CA ARG A 149 3.36 7.83 -7.32
C ARG A 149 3.09 7.28 -5.92
N SER A 150 3.79 6.20 -5.56
CA SER A 150 3.78 5.53 -4.25
C SER A 150 4.75 4.34 -4.30
N LEU A 151 5.39 4.00 -3.18
CA LEU A 151 6.07 2.71 -3.06
C LEU A 151 5.08 1.68 -2.52
N HIS A 152 4.87 0.57 -3.24
CA HIS A 152 4.01 -0.53 -2.77
C HIS A 152 4.88 -1.73 -2.43
N LEU A 153 4.71 -2.25 -1.23
CA LEU A 153 5.30 -3.50 -0.77
C LEU A 153 4.17 -4.50 -0.52
N ILE A 154 4.24 -5.66 -1.15
CA ILE A 154 3.43 -6.82 -0.77
C ILE A 154 4.30 -7.65 0.15
N ILE A 155 3.93 -7.74 1.42
CA ILE A 155 4.66 -8.50 2.42
C ILE A 155 3.81 -9.66 2.95
N GLU A 156 4.48 -10.71 3.41
CA GLU A 156 3.90 -11.77 4.21
C GLU A 156 4.46 -11.69 5.64
N ILE A 157 3.56 -11.74 6.62
CA ILE A 157 3.87 -11.66 8.05
C ILE A 157 3.18 -12.81 8.80
N PRO A 158 3.84 -13.46 9.77
CA PRO A 158 3.20 -14.47 10.58
C PRO A 158 2.22 -13.84 11.57
N VAL A 159 1.01 -14.39 11.62
CA VAL A 159 0.02 -14.11 12.68
C VAL A 159 -0.19 -15.38 13.49
N PHE A 160 -0.09 -15.25 14.81
CA PHE A 160 -0.25 -16.35 15.75
C PHE A 160 -1.67 -16.35 16.33
N PHE A 161 -2.47 -17.34 15.92
CA PHE A 161 -3.80 -17.60 16.45
C PHE A 161 -3.74 -18.69 17.54
N SER A 162 -4.86 -18.96 18.21
CA SER A 162 -4.91 -19.89 19.35
C SER A 162 -4.44 -21.31 19.03
N ASP A 163 -4.61 -21.74 17.79
CA ASP A 163 -4.37 -23.11 17.34
C ASP A 163 -3.39 -23.22 16.16
N GLN A 164 -3.00 -22.09 15.55
CA GLN A 164 -2.16 -22.10 14.35
C GLN A 164 -1.36 -20.80 14.17
N LYS A 165 -0.23 -20.93 13.47
CA LYS A 165 0.51 -19.81 12.89
C LYS A 165 0.17 -19.74 11.41
N LYS A 166 -0.25 -18.57 10.91
CA LYS A 166 -0.60 -18.36 9.51
C LYS A 166 0.17 -17.18 8.92
N MET A 167 0.76 -17.36 7.74
CA MET A 167 1.37 -16.26 6.99
C MET A 167 0.27 -15.48 6.29
N MET A 168 0.18 -14.18 6.56
CA MET A 168 -0.86 -13.30 6.02
C MET A 168 -0.24 -12.23 5.12
N ARG A 169 -0.84 -12.01 3.95
CA ARG A 169 -0.42 -10.96 3.02
C ARG A 169 -0.97 -9.60 3.41
N VAL A 170 -0.09 -8.59 3.39
CA VAL A 170 -0.45 -7.19 3.62
C VAL A 170 0.19 -6.33 2.52
N GLU A 171 -0.60 -5.47 1.90
CA GLU A 171 -0.09 -4.41 1.01
C GLU A 171 0.24 -3.18 1.84
N VAL A 172 1.52 -2.80 1.88
CA VAL A 172 2.00 -1.56 2.52
C VAL A 172 2.28 -0.53 1.43
N GLN A 173 1.53 0.57 1.46
CA GLN A 173 1.71 1.71 0.56
C GLN A 173 2.39 2.84 1.31
N ILE A 174 3.60 3.20 0.90
CA ILE A 174 4.39 4.26 1.52
C ILE A 174 4.45 5.45 0.56
N ARG A 175 4.18 6.66 1.08
CA ARG A 175 3.99 7.90 0.30
C ARG A 175 4.46 9.12 1.07
N THR A 176 4.73 10.22 0.37
CA THR A 176 4.77 11.54 1.01
C THR A 176 3.36 12.08 1.24
N ILE A 177 3.24 13.15 2.02
CA ILE A 177 2.00 13.91 2.17
C ILE A 177 1.47 14.36 0.79
N ALA A 178 2.36 14.87 -0.07
CA ALA A 178 1.97 15.42 -1.35
C ALA A 178 1.50 14.34 -2.35
N MET A 179 2.16 13.17 -2.34
CA MET A 179 1.70 12.00 -3.09
C MET A 179 0.32 11.53 -2.63
N ASP A 180 0.06 11.50 -1.31
CA ASP A 180 -1.24 11.07 -0.80
C ASP A 180 -2.36 12.06 -1.09
N PHE A 181 -2.06 13.36 -1.04
CA PHE A 181 -2.95 14.43 -1.46
C PHE A 181 -3.38 14.23 -2.92
N TRP A 182 -2.41 14.12 -3.84
CA TRP A 182 -2.72 13.94 -5.26
C TRP A 182 -3.52 12.67 -5.53
N ALA A 183 -3.09 11.54 -4.96
CA ALA A 183 -3.75 10.25 -5.18
C ALA A 183 -5.17 10.21 -4.61
N SER A 184 -5.42 10.92 -3.51
CA SER A 184 -6.76 11.01 -2.92
C SER A 184 -7.70 11.85 -3.78
N LEU A 185 -7.21 12.97 -4.33
CA LEU A 185 -7.98 13.81 -5.25
C LEU A 185 -8.27 13.12 -6.58
N GLU A 186 -7.26 12.51 -7.22
CA GLU A 186 -7.44 11.77 -8.49
C GLU A 186 -8.50 10.68 -8.33
N HIS A 187 -8.43 9.90 -7.25
CA HIS A 187 -9.41 8.86 -6.98
C HIS A 187 -10.82 9.43 -6.76
N GLN A 188 -10.96 10.54 -6.02
CA GLN A 188 -12.26 11.19 -5.81
C GLN A 188 -12.88 11.69 -7.12
N LEU A 189 -12.07 12.30 -7.99
CA LEU A 189 -12.52 12.83 -9.27
C LEU A 189 -12.96 11.72 -10.24
N ARG A 190 -12.24 10.58 -10.26
CA ARG A 190 -12.58 9.46 -11.16
C ARG A 190 -13.71 8.56 -10.66
N TYR A 191 -13.87 8.40 -9.35
CA TYR A 191 -14.81 7.41 -8.80
C TYR A 191 -16.29 7.81 -8.92
N LYS A 192 -16.62 9.09 -9.17
CA LYS A 192 -18.01 9.59 -9.11
C LYS A 192 -18.54 10.26 -10.38
N HIS A 193 -17.77 10.34 -11.46
CA HIS A 193 -18.17 11.13 -12.63
C HIS A 193 -17.99 10.35 -13.94
N VAL A 194 -18.99 10.44 -14.82
CA VAL A 194 -18.79 10.18 -16.25
C VAL A 194 -18.01 11.39 -16.77
N ILE A 195 -16.73 11.21 -17.02
CA ILE A 195 -15.85 12.30 -17.39
C ILE A 195 -15.96 12.52 -18.90
N ASN A 196 -16.61 13.61 -19.31
CA ASN A 196 -16.43 14.15 -20.65
C ASN A 196 -15.00 14.73 -20.71
N ASN A 197 -14.21 14.42 -21.74
CA ASN A 197 -12.78 14.79 -21.89
C ASN A 197 -11.80 14.10 -20.93
N GLU A 198 -11.91 12.78 -20.75
CA GLU A 198 -11.02 12.00 -19.86
C GLU A 198 -9.53 12.17 -20.18
N GLU A 199 -9.15 12.29 -21.46
CA GLU A 199 -7.75 12.46 -21.86
C GLU A 199 -7.15 13.80 -21.40
N GLU A 200 -7.91 14.89 -21.57
CA GLU A 200 -7.49 16.24 -21.18
C GLU A 200 -7.31 16.33 -19.66
N ILE A 201 -8.29 15.83 -18.90
CA ILE A 201 -8.23 15.81 -17.43
C ILE A 201 -7.10 14.91 -16.93
N THR A 202 -6.87 13.76 -17.57
CA THR A 202 -5.76 12.87 -17.19
C THR A 202 -4.41 13.57 -17.42
N LYS A 203 -4.29 14.35 -18.50
CA LYS A 203 -3.09 15.13 -18.77
C LYS A 203 -2.86 16.22 -17.73
N GLU A 204 -3.89 17.00 -17.39
CA GLU A 204 -3.79 18.04 -16.35
C GLU A 204 -3.44 17.44 -14.98
N LEU A 205 -4.09 16.35 -14.59
CA LEU A 205 -3.78 15.65 -13.35
C LEU A 205 -2.33 15.17 -13.32
N LYS A 206 -1.83 14.64 -14.44
CA LYS A 206 -0.44 14.23 -14.57
C LYS A 206 0.53 15.41 -14.42
N GLU A 207 0.24 16.54 -15.05
CA GLU A 207 1.05 17.76 -14.92
C GLU A 207 1.10 18.24 -13.45
N CYS A 208 -0.04 18.21 -12.74
CA CYS A 208 -0.07 18.48 -11.30
C CYS A 208 0.79 17.49 -10.50
N ALA A 209 0.74 16.20 -10.82
CA ALA A 209 1.56 15.17 -10.17
C ALA A 209 3.06 15.42 -10.36
N ASP A 210 3.48 15.84 -11.55
CA ASP A 210 4.88 16.12 -11.86
C ASP A 210 5.38 17.38 -11.12
N ILE A 211 4.55 18.43 -11.00
CA ILE A 211 4.86 19.62 -10.19
C ILE A 211 4.99 19.25 -8.71
N ILE A 212 4.07 18.42 -8.20
CA ILE A 212 4.12 17.93 -6.81
C ILE A 212 5.42 17.16 -6.57
N ALA A 213 5.78 16.25 -7.48
CA ALA A 213 7.02 15.48 -7.35
C ALA A 213 8.28 16.37 -7.36
N ALA A 214 8.32 17.37 -8.24
CA ALA A 214 9.42 18.34 -8.25
C ALA A 214 9.49 19.15 -6.93
N THR A 215 8.32 19.45 -6.34
CA THR A 215 8.22 20.13 -5.06
C THR A 215 8.74 19.26 -3.91
N ASP A 216 8.37 17.98 -3.87
CA ASP A 216 8.88 17.01 -2.88
C ASP A 216 10.41 16.90 -2.93
N VAL A 217 11.00 16.79 -4.14
CA VAL A 217 12.46 16.74 -4.33
C VAL A 217 13.13 18.04 -3.85
N ARG A 218 12.53 19.20 -4.15
CA ARG A 218 13.06 20.48 -3.70
C ARG A 218 13.00 20.63 -2.19
N MET A 219 11.91 20.21 -1.55
CA MET A 219 11.77 20.24 -0.09
C MET A 219 12.79 19.33 0.60
N LEU A 220 13.04 18.14 0.05
CA LEU A 220 14.12 17.26 0.50
C LEU A 220 15.49 17.93 0.41
N SER A 221 15.80 18.60 -0.71
CA SER A 221 17.06 19.34 -0.86
C SER A 221 17.20 20.48 0.15
N ILE A 222 16.12 21.22 0.44
CA ILE A 222 16.12 22.27 1.47
C ILE A 222 16.39 21.68 2.85
N ARG A 223 15.73 20.58 3.20
CA ARG A 223 15.96 19.87 4.48
C ARG A 223 17.41 19.47 4.64
N ASN A 224 18.01 18.89 3.61
CA ASN A 224 19.42 18.45 3.64
C ASN A 224 20.37 19.64 3.86
N LYS A 225 20.14 20.78 3.18
CA LYS A 225 20.94 22.02 3.39
C LYS A 225 20.84 22.55 4.81
N ILE A 226 19.65 22.51 5.41
CA ILE A 226 19.47 22.94 6.81
C ILE A 226 20.25 22.03 7.76
N GLN A 227 20.18 20.71 7.54
CA GLN A 227 20.90 19.73 8.37
C GLN A 227 22.42 19.81 8.23
N GLU A 228 22.94 20.08 7.03
CA GLU A 228 24.37 20.33 6.80
C GLU A 228 24.86 21.54 7.60
N ASN A 229 24.15 22.66 7.52
CA ASN A 229 24.50 23.88 8.25
C ASN A 229 24.44 23.70 9.78
N THR A 230 23.43 22.98 10.30
CA THR A 230 23.35 22.71 11.75
C THR A 230 24.50 21.84 12.24
N ASN A 231 24.94 20.86 11.45
CA ASN A 231 26.10 20.04 11.80
C ASN A 231 27.41 20.84 11.79
N GLU A 232 27.57 21.76 10.83
CA GLU A 232 28.71 22.68 10.79
C GLU A 232 28.70 23.65 11.99
N GLU A 233 27.56 24.25 12.33
CA GLU A 233 27.40 25.09 13.51
C GLU A 233 27.73 24.30 14.79
N ASP A 234 27.16 23.11 15.00
CA ASP A 234 27.45 22.26 16.16
C ASP A 234 28.94 21.84 16.24
N PHE A 235 29.61 21.68 15.10
CA PHE A 235 31.03 21.36 15.02
C PHE A 235 31.90 22.57 15.37
N LEU A 236 31.58 23.76 14.84
CA LEU A 236 32.25 25.02 15.16
C LEU A 236 32.07 25.38 16.64
N ASP A 237 30.86 25.21 17.17
CA ASP A 237 30.55 25.46 18.59
C ASP A 237 31.34 24.52 19.52
N LYS A 238 31.56 23.27 19.10
CA LYS A 238 32.45 22.32 19.80
C LYS A 238 33.91 22.73 19.69
N MET A 239 34.37 23.21 18.53
CA MET A 239 35.75 23.68 18.36
C MET A 239 36.04 24.93 19.18
N GLU A 240 35.11 25.90 19.27
CA GLU A 240 35.28 27.08 20.12
C GLU A 240 35.30 26.73 21.63
N LYS A 241 34.53 25.72 22.04
CA LYS A 241 34.56 25.19 23.42
C LYS A 241 35.79 24.32 23.71
N PHE A 242 36.43 23.78 22.69
CA PHE A 242 37.76 23.17 22.76
C PHE A 242 38.83 24.27 22.71
N ASP A 243 38.84 25.13 23.72
CA ASP A 243 39.91 26.11 23.86
C ASP A 243 41.27 25.39 24.04
N LEU A 244 42.19 25.67 23.12
CA LEU A 244 43.59 25.21 23.09
C LEU A 244 44.43 25.84 24.21
N SER A 245 43.84 26.69 25.07
CA SER A 245 44.45 27.18 26.31
C SER A 245 44.76 26.07 27.33
N SER A 246 44.22 24.85 27.15
CA SER A 246 44.56 23.68 27.97
C SER A 246 45.85 22.95 27.53
N PHE A 247 46.47 23.35 26.41
CA PHE A 247 47.70 22.75 25.86
C PHE A 247 48.91 23.68 25.82
N TYR A 248 48.87 24.84 26.49
CA TYR A 248 50.04 25.71 26.71
C TYR A 248 50.27 25.99 28.19
#